data_AF-A0A9W9Y7N4-F1
#
_entry.id   AF-A0A9W9Y7N4-F1
#
_cell.length_a   1.000
_cell.length_b   1.000
_cell.length_c   1.000
_cell.angle_alpha   90.00
_cell.angle_beta   90.00
_cell.angle_gamma   90.00
#
_symmetry.space_group_name_H-M   'P 1'
#
loop_
_entity.id
_entity.type
_entity.pdbx_description
1 polymer ?
#
loop_
_entity_poly.entity_id
_entity_poly.type
_entity_poly.pdbx_seq_one_letter_code
_entity_poly.pdbx_strand_id
1 'polypeptide(L)'
;MPVEKGSDLCAMPLNHLLTPRQGVQRGKLDIQQVRDNGFHCQSVSFNSSFNSGTPVRVFASINHGNESSTVHDTAFIWVEDVTTSRFKACLVQGGQGAGGNTTIDWFAFQGSQSGVYHGGASFSLFTTGTQCNRVAFPQAFSVVPKVHVTVQHGTVEQKQDAMSVWIANVSTSQFEVCLHESRTFDGPHSKLMVNWMAYEHYPMAWEAKESSEIVFF
;
A
#
# COMPACT_ATOMS: atom_id res chain seq x y z
N MET A 1 17.47 -20.30 -13.80
CA MET A 1 16.21 -19.60 -14.14
C MET A 1 16.20 -18.35 -13.28
N PRO A 2 16.30 -17.13 -13.85
CA PRO A 2 16.42 -15.93 -13.03
C PRO A 2 15.08 -15.66 -12.36
N VAL A 3 15.12 -15.40 -11.06
CA VAL A 3 13.98 -14.96 -10.25
C VAL A 3 13.75 -13.48 -10.56
N GLU A 4 12.62 -13.17 -11.20
CA GLU A 4 12.23 -11.81 -11.55
C GLU A 4 11.78 -11.05 -10.29
N LYS A 5 12.29 -9.82 -10.14
CA LYS A 5 11.95 -8.92 -9.06
C LYS A 5 10.63 -8.24 -9.37
N GLY A 6 9.65 -8.38 -8.46
CA GLY A 6 8.41 -7.62 -8.51
C GLY A 6 8.67 -6.12 -8.40
N SER A 7 7.82 -5.32 -9.03
CA SER A 7 7.84 -3.86 -8.94
C SER A 7 7.47 -3.43 -7.52
N ASP A 8 8.47 -3.22 -6.69
CA ASP A 8 8.35 -2.48 -5.45
C ASP A 8 8.03 -1.01 -5.77
N LEU A 9 7.46 -0.27 -4.80
CA LEU A 9 7.51 1.20 -4.73
C LEU A 9 8.98 1.69 -4.54
N CYS A 10 9.97 0.96 -5.08
CA CYS A 10 11.33 0.84 -4.57
C CYS A 10 12.12 2.15 -4.64
N ALA A 11 12.66 2.50 -3.47
CA ALA A 11 13.82 3.36 -3.28
C ALA A 11 13.63 4.82 -3.73
N MET A 12 12.72 5.54 -3.08
CA MET A 12 12.87 7.00 -2.99
C MET A 12 14.08 7.29 -2.06
N PRO A 13 15.18 7.88 -2.57
CA PRO A 13 16.41 8.00 -1.80
C PRO A 13 16.21 8.84 -0.54
N LEU A 14 16.60 8.27 0.61
CA LEU A 14 16.54 8.92 1.92
C LEU A 14 17.75 9.83 2.14
N ASN A 15 18.08 10.70 1.18
CA ASN A 15 19.23 11.61 1.29
C ASN A 15 18.82 13.06 1.03
N HIS A 16 18.16 13.66 2.02
CA HIS A 16 18.57 14.94 2.62
C HIS A 16 17.54 15.35 3.67
N LEU A 17 18.02 15.87 4.80
CA LEU A 17 17.23 16.65 5.75
C LEU A 17 16.58 17.83 5.02
N LEU A 18 15.34 17.66 4.54
CA LEU A 18 14.56 18.73 3.92
C LEU A 18 13.22 18.82 4.64
N THR A 19 12.89 20.04 5.03
CA THR A 19 11.64 20.46 5.69
C THR A 19 10.41 19.81 5.04
N PRO A 20 9.46 19.25 5.82
CA PRO A 20 8.23 18.70 5.27
C PRO A 20 7.52 19.78 4.44
N ARG A 21 7.32 19.55 3.15
CA ARG A 21 6.32 20.32 2.41
C ARG A 21 4.96 19.99 3.02
N GLN A 22 4.16 21.02 3.28
CA GLN A 22 2.81 20.88 3.82
C GLN A 22 2.03 19.83 3.00
N GLY A 23 1.68 18.71 3.64
CA GLY A 23 0.74 17.73 3.07
C GLY A 23 1.31 16.42 2.54
N VAL A 24 2.62 16.14 2.63
CA VAL A 24 3.20 14.83 2.25
C VAL A 24 4.27 14.37 3.25
N GLN A 25 4.24 13.10 3.63
CA GLN A 25 5.22 12.45 4.51
C GLN A 25 5.49 11.02 4.06
N ARG A 26 6.69 10.52 4.31
CA ARG A 26 7.12 9.16 3.93
C ARG A 26 8.10 8.59 4.95
N GLY A 27 8.27 7.28 4.96
CA GLY A 27 9.26 6.64 5.81
C GLY A 27 9.32 5.13 5.58
N LYS A 28 10.10 4.49 6.45
CA LYS A 28 10.30 3.05 6.49
C LYS A 28 10.02 2.55 7.91
N LEU A 29 9.41 1.38 8.00
CA LEU A 29 9.11 0.66 9.22
C LEU A 29 9.81 -0.69 9.20
N ASP A 30 10.66 -0.97 10.18
CA ASP A 30 11.24 -2.31 10.36
C ASP A 30 10.26 -3.20 11.11
N ILE A 31 9.79 -4.28 10.48
CA ILE A 31 8.93 -5.26 11.14
C ILE A 31 9.80 -6.38 11.69
N GLN A 32 10.00 -6.35 13.01
CA GLN A 32 10.69 -7.44 13.70
C GLN A 32 9.77 -8.66 13.76
N GLN A 33 10.17 -9.74 13.11
CA GLN A 33 9.47 -11.02 13.18
C GLN A 33 9.50 -11.57 14.60
N VAL A 34 8.41 -11.39 15.36
CA VAL A 34 8.30 -11.94 16.72
C VAL A 34 7.00 -12.73 16.88
N ARG A 35 7.15 -14.05 16.80
CA ARG A 35 6.42 -15.15 17.49
C ARG A 35 4.89 -15.27 17.40
N ASP A 36 4.10 -14.32 16.89
CA ASP A 36 2.62 -14.44 16.84
C ASP A 36 2.06 -14.83 15.47
N ASN A 37 2.19 -16.11 15.08
CA ASN A 37 1.56 -16.68 13.87
C ASN A 37 1.77 -15.88 12.56
N GLY A 38 2.89 -15.16 12.46
CA GLY A 38 3.22 -14.29 11.32
C GLY A 38 2.47 -12.96 11.29
N PHE A 39 1.65 -12.63 12.28
CA PHE A 39 0.89 -11.38 12.38
C PHE A 39 1.67 -10.31 13.17
N HIS A 40 1.73 -9.10 12.62
CA HIS A 40 2.37 -7.96 13.26
C HIS A 40 1.64 -6.67 12.89
N CYS A 41 1.48 -5.77 13.85
CA CYS A 41 1.00 -4.41 13.61
C CYS A 41 1.83 -3.42 14.42
N GLN A 42 2.20 -2.29 13.81
CA GLN A 42 2.94 -1.24 14.48
C GLN A 42 2.37 0.14 14.13
N SER A 43 2.17 0.95 15.17
CA SER A 43 1.77 2.35 15.03
C SER A 43 2.95 3.19 14.52
N VAL A 44 2.69 4.00 13.50
CA VAL A 44 3.64 4.94 12.91
C VAL A 44 3.12 6.35 13.10
N SER A 45 3.87 7.17 13.83
CA SER A 45 3.57 8.59 13.99
C SER A 45 4.14 9.40 12.83
N PHE A 46 3.35 10.35 12.34
CA PHE A 46 3.82 11.36 11.41
C PHE A 46 4.75 12.35 12.13
N ASN A 47 5.78 12.85 11.42
CA ASN A 47 6.74 13.82 11.98
C ASN A 47 6.04 15.13 12.38
N SER A 48 5.03 15.52 11.61
CA SER A 48 4.10 16.60 11.94
C SER A 48 2.68 16.15 11.67
N SER A 49 1.73 16.49 12.54
CA SER A 49 0.32 16.20 12.29
C SER A 49 -0.17 16.92 11.02
N PHE A 50 -0.92 16.19 10.20
CA PHE A 50 -1.71 16.75 9.10
C PHE A 50 -2.85 17.64 9.64
N ASN A 51 -3.42 18.47 8.76
CA ASN A 51 -4.51 19.38 9.14
C ASN A 51 -5.77 18.59 9.53
N SER A 52 -6.63 19.14 10.39
CA SER A 52 -7.94 18.54 10.65
C SER A 52 -8.88 18.74 9.45
N GLY A 53 -9.91 17.89 9.33
CA GLY A 53 -11.00 18.07 8.36
C GLY A 53 -10.78 17.50 6.96
N THR A 54 -9.55 17.09 6.60
CA THR A 54 -9.29 16.37 5.33
C THR A 54 -8.71 14.98 5.63
N PRO A 55 -9.22 13.90 5.03
CA PRO A 55 -8.65 12.56 5.24
C PRO A 55 -7.19 12.46 4.79
N VAL A 56 -6.38 11.74 5.57
CA VAL A 56 -5.03 11.33 5.19
C VAL A 56 -5.13 10.01 4.44
N ARG A 57 -4.40 9.87 3.33
CA ARG A 57 -4.26 8.59 2.62
C ARG A 57 -2.87 8.05 2.85
N VAL A 58 -2.79 6.77 3.19
CA VAL A 58 -1.54 6.06 3.42
C VAL A 58 -1.46 4.90 2.43
N PHE A 59 -0.30 4.81 1.78
CA PHE A 59 0.10 3.73 0.90
C PHE A 59 1.28 3.02 1.55
N ALA A 60 1.24 1.70 1.52
CA ALA A 60 2.25 0.83 2.11
C ALA A 60 2.69 -0.22 1.09
N SER A 61 3.97 -0.55 1.10
CA SER A 61 4.54 -1.65 0.33
C SER A 61 5.53 -2.42 1.17
N ILE A 62 5.57 -3.72 0.95
CA ILE A 62 6.57 -4.61 1.54
C ILE A 62 7.88 -4.43 0.78
N ASN A 63 8.99 -4.43 1.51
CA ASN A 63 10.33 -4.40 0.95
C ASN A 63 11.23 -5.36 1.75
N HIS A 64 11.82 -6.33 1.04
CA HIS A 64 12.69 -7.36 1.61
C HIS A 64 14.19 -7.01 1.51
N GLY A 65 14.52 -5.78 1.11
CA GLY A 65 15.90 -5.32 0.96
C GLY A 65 16.63 -6.04 -0.19
N ASN A 66 17.97 -6.03 -0.11
CA ASN A 66 18.84 -6.57 -1.15
C ASN A 66 19.28 -8.02 -0.89
N GLU A 67 18.74 -8.69 0.13
CA GLU A 67 19.13 -10.06 0.47
C GLU A 67 18.35 -11.06 -0.38
N SER A 68 18.95 -11.50 -1.50
CA SER A 68 18.35 -12.47 -2.42
C SER A 68 18.52 -13.93 -1.98
N SER A 69 19.25 -14.18 -0.88
CA SER A 69 19.57 -15.54 -0.39
C SER A 69 18.50 -16.13 0.53
N THR A 70 17.56 -15.32 1.02
CA THR A 70 16.49 -15.74 1.92
C THR A 70 15.18 -15.93 1.16
N VAL A 71 14.52 -17.07 1.36
CA VAL A 71 13.15 -17.29 0.88
C VAL A 71 12.21 -16.54 1.82
N HIS A 72 11.44 -15.59 1.27
CA HIS A 72 10.44 -14.84 2.04
C HIS A 72 9.07 -15.50 1.93
N ASP A 73 8.36 -15.53 3.05
CA ASP A 73 6.97 -16.00 3.09
C ASP A 73 6.04 -15.07 2.31
N THR A 74 4.92 -15.61 1.83
CA THR A 74 3.81 -14.79 1.32
C THR A 74 3.40 -13.79 2.39
N ALA A 75 3.16 -12.56 2.00
CA ALA A 75 3.08 -11.46 2.94
C ALA A 75 1.93 -10.54 2.51
N PHE A 76 0.99 -10.29 3.43
CA PHE A 76 -0.20 -9.49 3.19
C PHE A 76 -0.14 -8.26 4.08
N ILE A 77 -0.20 -7.07 3.48
CA ILE A 77 -0.12 -5.80 4.21
C ILE A 77 -1.39 -4.99 4.08
N TRP A 78 -1.67 -4.24 5.14
CA TRP A 78 -2.72 -3.23 5.15
C TRP A 78 -2.36 -2.11 6.12
N VAL A 79 -3.12 -1.01 6.02
CA VAL A 79 -3.11 0.07 7.00
C VAL A 79 -4.44 0.13 7.74
N GLU A 80 -4.40 0.60 8.98
CA GLU A 80 -5.59 0.81 9.82
C GLU A 80 -5.35 1.95 10.81
N ASP A 81 -6.37 2.35 11.57
CA ASP A 81 -6.32 3.48 12.52
C ASP A 81 -5.68 4.76 11.92
N VAL A 82 -6.03 5.10 10.67
CA VAL A 82 -5.47 6.27 9.99
C VAL A 82 -6.08 7.54 10.57
N THR A 83 -5.25 8.38 11.15
CA THR A 83 -5.60 9.68 11.75
C THR A 83 -4.75 10.80 11.12
N THR A 84 -4.91 12.03 11.60
CA THR A 84 -4.05 13.14 11.16
C THR A 84 -2.64 13.09 11.77
N SER A 85 -2.40 12.31 12.83
CA SER A 85 -1.11 12.28 13.53
C SER A 85 -0.38 10.93 13.47
N ARG A 86 -1.10 9.85 13.13
CA ARG A 86 -0.55 8.51 13.02
C ARG A 86 -1.39 7.61 12.12
N PHE A 87 -0.84 6.45 11.79
CA PHE A 87 -1.55 5.29 11.30
C PHE A 87 -0.96 4.03 11.93
N LYS A 88 -1.58 2.88 11.71
CA LYS A 88 -1.01 1.57 12.04
C LYS A 88 -0.78 0.80 10.73
N ALA A 89 0.42 0.27 10.55
CA ALA A 89 0.74 -0.65 9.47
C ALA A 89 0.74 -2.07 10.01
N CYS A 90 0.13 -2.98 9.27
CA CYS A 90 -0.02 -4.37 9.65
C CYS A 90 0.46 -5.29 8.54
N LEU A 91 0.91 -6.47 8.96
CA LEU A 91 1.45 -7.52 8.12
C LEU A 91 0.96 -8.87 8.66
N VAL A 92 0.55 -9.77 7.77
CA VAL A 92 0.53 -11.21 8.07
C VAL A 92 1.41 -11.96 7.09
N GLN A 93 2.20 -12.91 7.59
CA GLN A 93 3.03 -13.81 6.79
C GLN A 93 2.41 -15.21 6.74
N GLY A 94 2.37 -15.81 5.56
CA GLY A 94 1.68 -17.08 5.27
C GLY A 94 2.55 -18.34 5.34
N GLY A 95 3.78 -18.26 5.89
CA GLY A 95 4.70 -19.40 5.95
C GLY A 95 5.49 -19.51 7.26
N GLN A 96 6.43 -20.45 7.28
CA GLN A 96 7.37 -20.72 8.38
C GLN A 96 8.81 -20.34 7.99
N GLY A 97 8.96 -19.44 7.02
CA GLY A 97 10.24 -19.08 6.42
C GLY A 97 11.28 -18.70 7.46
N ALA A 98 12.53 -19.06 7.19
CA ALA A 98 13.66 -18.64 8.00
C ALA A 98 13.77 -17.12 7.89
N GLY A 99 13.59 -16.44 9.03
CA GLY A 99 13.43 -15.00 9.08
C GLY A 99 14.43 -14.20 8.26
N GLY A 100 13.95 -13.09 7.73
CA GLY A 100 14.72 -12.08 7.00
C GLY A 100 14.17 -10.69 7.31
N ASN A 101 14.96 -9.65 7.02
CA ASN A 101 14.53 -8.27 7.26
C ASN A 101 13.39 -7.91 6.31
N THR A 102 12.16 -7.85 6.84
CA THR A 102 11.01 -7.30 6.14
C THR A 102 10.77 -5.89 6.63
N THR A 103 10.73 -4.95 5.70
CA THR A 103 10.40 -3.55 5.98
C THR A 103 9.11 -3.17 5.26
N ILE A 104 8.37 -2.21 5.83
CA ILE A 104 7.26 -1.56 5.15
C ILE A 104 7.70 -0.14 4.79
N ASP A 105 7.80 0.13 3.50
CA ASP A 105 7.91 1.49 2.99
C ASP A 105 6.51 2.10 2.96
N TRP A 106 6.37 3.32 3.48
CA TRP A 106 5.09 4.00 3.54
C TRP A 106 5.15 5.42 3.00
N PHE A 107 4.04 5.83 2.39
CA PHE A 107 3.85 7.14 1.80
C PHE A 107 2.47 7.65 2.20
N ALA A 108 2.41 8.84 2.78
CA ALA A 108 1.18 9.46 3.26
C ALA A 108 1.04 10.88 2.72
N PHE A 109 -0.17 11.23 2.30
CA PHE A 109 -0.48 12.61 1.93
C PHE A 109 -1.91 12.98 2.29
N GLN A 110 -2.16 14.28 2.29
CA GLN A 110 -3.45 14.87 2.57
C GLN A 110 -3.86 15.84 1.47
N GLY A 111 -5.16 15.85 1.16
CA GLY A 111 -5.75 16.81 0.23
C GLY A 111 -5.32 16.59 -1.21
N SER A 112 -5.69 17.56 -2.05
CA SER A 112 -5.40 17.51 -3.48
C SER A 112 -3.90 17.62 -3.75
N GLN A 113 -3.38 16.74 -4.59
CA GLN A 113 -2.00 16.76 -5.06
C GLN A 113 -2.04 17.05 -6.57
N SER A 114 -1.30 18.06 -7.02
CA SER A 114 -1.31 18.49 -8.42
C SER A 114 -0.94 17.32 -9.35
N GLY A 115 -1.80 17.03 -10.33
CA GLY A 115 -1.62 15.93 -11.28
C GLY A 115 -1.95 14.54 -10.75
N VAL A 116 -2.55 14.42 -9.56
CA VAL A 116 -2.88 13.12 -8.93
C VAL A 116 -4.37 13.03 -8.67
N TYR A 117 -4.98 11.95 -9.15
CA TYR A 117 -6.30 11.54 -8.70
C TYR A 117 -6.16 10.48 -7.64
N HIS A 118 -6.99 10.54 -6.60
CA HIS A 118 -6.95 9.58 -5.51
C HIS A 118 -8.32 9.36 -4.90
N GLY A 119 -8.52 8.18 -4.32
CA GLY A 119 -9.82 7.78 -3.79
C GLY A 119 -9.74 6.52 -2.93
N GLY A 120 -10.91 6.10 -2.44
CA GLY A 120 -11.08 4.81 -1.78
C GLY A 120 -12.12 4.00 -2.54
N ALA A 121 -11.82 2.73 -2.81
CA ALA A 121 -12.77 1.76 -3.34
C ALA A 121 -13.23 0.85 -2.20
N SER A 122 -14.48 1.00 -1.75
CA SER A 122 -15.05 0.20 -0.68
C SER A 122 -15.57 -1.13 -1.20
N PHE A 123 -15.37 -2.19 -0.42
CA PHE A 123 -15.86 -3.53 -0.73
C PHE A 123 -17.03 -3.88 0.20
N SER A 124 -18.11 -4.39 -0.39
CA SER A 124 -19.24 -4.95 0.34
C SER A 124 -18.84 -6.19 1.13
N LEU A 125 -19.70 -6.66 2.04
CA LEU A 125 -19.44 -7.92 2.76
C LEU A 125 -19.34 -9.09 1.78
N PHE A 126 -18.31 -9.93 1.96
CA PHE A 126 -18.11 -11.18 1.22
C PHE A 126 -17.51 -12.24 2.14
N THR A 127 -17.64 -13.52 1.79
CA THR A 127 -17.15 -14.65 2.61
C THR A 127 -16.04 -15.44 1.96
N THR A 128 -15.90 -15.36 0.63
CA THR A 128 -14.85 -16.07 -0.11
C THR A 128 -14.70 -15.49 -1.51
N GLY A 129 -13.62 -15.88 -2.17
CA GLY A 129 -13.39 -15.64 -3.57
C GLY A 129 -12.86 -14.23 -3.87
N THR A 130 -12.71 -13.97 -5.17
CA THR A 130 -12.21 -12.69 -5.65
C THR A 130 -13.33 -11.68 -5.77
N GLN A 131 -13.15 -10.51 -5.16
CA GLN A 131 -14.03 -9.37 -5.33
C GLN A 131 -13.31 -8.29 -6.13
N CYS A 132 -13.95 -7.72 -7.14
CA CYS A 132 -13.36 -6.69 -7.98
C CYS A 132 -14.29 -5.49 -8.11
N ASN A 133 -13.70 -4.30 -8.03
CA ASN A 133 -14.39 -3.03 -8.24
C ASN A 133 -13.74 -2.27 -9.39
N ARG A 134 -14.57 -1.75 -10.29
CA ARG A 134 -14.13 -0.77 -11.29
C ARG A 134 -14.15 0.63 -10.71
N VAL A 135 -13.08 1.37 -10.92
CA VAL A 135 -12.89 2.73 -10.44
C VAL A 135 -12.69 3.64 -11.64
N ALA A 136 -13.64 4.55 -11.86
CA ALA A 136 -13.50 5.59 -12.87
C ALA A 136 -12.68 6.76 -12.32
N PHE A 137 -11.78 7.30 -13.14
CA PHE A 137 -11.07 8.52 -12.81
C PHE A 137 -12.02 9.73 -12.95
N PRO A 138 -11.85 10.79 -12.13
CA PRO A 138 -12.65 12.02 -12.24
C PRO A 138 -12.62 12.63 -13.66
N GLN A 139 -11.48 12.48 -14.34
CA GLN A 139 -11.29 12.83 -15.74
C GLN A 139 -10.36 11.80 -16.39
N ALA A 140 -10.50 11.58 -17.69
CA ALA A 140 -9.57 10.74 -18.43
C ALA A 140 -8.18 11.38 -18.51
N PHE A 141 -7.15 10.59 -18.28
CA PHE A 141 -5.76 10.93 -18.52
C PHE A 141 -5.44 10.96 -20.02
N SER A 142 -4.37 11.64 -20.40
CA SER A 142 -3.86 11.69 -21.78
C SER A 142 -3.17 10.39 -22.17
N VAL A 143 -2.55 9.72 -21.19
CA VAL A 143 -1.93 8.40 -21.32
C VAL A 143 -2.41 7.47 -20.21
N VAL A 144 -2.16 6.16 -20.33
CA VAL A 144 -2.49 5.22 -19.24
C VAL A 144 -1.68 5.60 -18.00
N PRO A 145 -2.31 5.94 -16.86
CA PRO A 145 -1.61 6.44 -15.69
C PRO A 145 -0.92 5.30 -14.92
N LYS A 146 0.06 5.66 -14.09
CA LYS A 146 0.56 4.79 -13.03
C LYS A 146 -0.46 4.76 -11.90
N VAL A 147 -0.80 3.57 -11.39
CA VAL A 147 -1.77 3.38 -10.31
C VAL A 147 -1.10 2.67 -9.14
N HIS A 148 -1.33 3.19 -7.93
CA HIS A 148 -0.91 2.53 -6.69
C HIS A 148 -2.12 2.28 -5.79
N VAL A 149 -2.07 1.17 -5.07
CA VAL A 149 -3.14 0.73 -4.19
C VAL A 149 -2.59 0.25 -2.85
N THR A 150 -3.40 0.35 -1.81
CA THR A 150 -3.13 -0.23 -0.49
C THR A 150 -4.45 -0.59 0.18
N VAL A 151 -4.51 -1.77 0.78
CA VAL A 151 -5.67 -2.19 1.58
C VAL A 151 -5.72 -1.37 2.87
N GLN A 152 -6.91 -0.90 3.23
CA GLN A 152 -7.20 -0.26 4.50
C GLN A 152 -8.33 -1.02 5.20
N HIS A 153 -8.07 -1.45 6.43
CA HIS A 153 -9.09 -2.05 7.29
C HIS A 153 -9.89 -0.97 8.02
N GLY A 154 -11.20 -1.15 8.07
CA GLY A 154 -12.10 -0.36 8.92
C GLY A 154 -12.31 -0.94 10.33
N THR A 155 -11.93 -2.20 10.56
CA THR A 155 -11.86 -2.83 11.88
C THR A 155 -10.39 -3.10 12.21
N VAL A 156 -9.93 -2.56 13.35
CA VAL A 156 -8.52 -2.71 13.77
C VAL A 156 -8.20 -4.15 14.19
N GLU A 157 -6.97 -4.59 13.93
CA GLU A 157 -6.38 -5.87 14.34
C GLU A 157 -7.11 -7.11 13.82
N GLN A 158 -7.92 -6.95 12.78
CA GLN A 158 -8.70 -8.03 12.17
C GLN A 158 -7.87 -8.81 11.15
N LYS A 159 -6.95 -9.67 11.63
CA LYS A 159 -6.04 -10.44 10.76
C LYS A 159 -6.72 -11.37 9.75
N GLN A 160 -7.95 -11.79 10.02
CA GLN A 160 -8.78 -12.60 9.11
C GLN A 160 -9.10 -11.82 7.82
N ASP A 161 -9.18 -10.49 7.90
CA ASP A 161 -9.46 -9.64 6.76
C ASP A 161 -8.21 -9.33 5.93
N ALA A 162 -7.08 -10.00 6.19
CA ALA A 162 -5.89 -9.84 5.36
C ALA A 162 -6.17 -10.30 3.92
N MET A 163 -5.86 -9.42 2.95
CA MET A 163 -6.17 -9.63 1.53
C MET A 163 -4.93 -9.48 0.66
N SER A 164 -4.88 -10.25 -0.43
CA SER A 164 -4.11 -9.87 -1.62
C SER A 164 -4.87 -8.77 -2.36
N VAL A 165 -4.14 -7.79 -2.88
CA VAL A 165 -4.70 -6.72 -3.72
C VAL A 165 -3.93 -6.65 -5.03
N TRP A 166 -4.63 -6.50 -6.15
CA TRP A 166 -4.00 -6.23 -7.44
C TRP A 166 -4.84 -5.28 -8.28
N ILE A 167 -4.16 -4.64 -9.21
CA ILE A 167 -4.74 -3.75 -10.22
C ILE A 167 -4.87 -4.55 -11.52
N ALA A 168 -6.00 -4.39 -12.20
CA ALA A 168 -6.27 -5.00 -13.50
C ALA A 168 -6.91 -3.96 -14.44
N ASN A 169 -6.90 -4.26 -15.74
CA ASN A 169 -7.69 -3.54 -16.75
C ASN A 169 -7.54 -2.01 -16.69
N VAL A 170 -6.31 -1.50 -16.56
CA VAL A 170 -6.01 -0.06 -16.52
C VAL A 170 -6.18 0.56 -17.90
N SER A 171 -6.98 1.63 -17.98
CA SER A 171 -7.11 2.47 -19.16
C SER A 171 -6.85 3.93 -18.80
N THR A 172 -7.00 4.84 -19.76
CA THR A 172 -6.91 6.28 -19.51
C THR A 172 -8.05 6.82 -18.65
N SER A 173 -9.18 6.12 -18.55
CA SER A 173 -10.39 6.62 -17.88
C SER A 173 -10.79 5.84 -16.63
N GLN A 174 -10.24 4.64 -16.42
CA GLN A 174 -10.59 3.78 -15.30
C GLN A 174 -9.54 2.70 -15.05
N PHE A 175 -9.68 2.00 -13.93
CA PHE A 175 -8.99 0.76 -13.66
C PHE A 175 -9.91 -0.18 -12.88
N GLU A 176 -9.52 -1.44 -12.75
CA GLU A 176 -10.14 -2.42 -11.88
C GLU A 176 -9.20 -2.76 -10.72
N VAL A 177 -9.75 -2.89 -9.52
CA VAL A 177 -9.00 -3.30 -8.34
C VAL A 177 -9.70 -4.47 -7.68
N CYS A 178 -8.93 -5.50 -7.36
CA CYS A 178 -9.46 -6.75 -6.85
C CYS A 178 -8.84 -7.10 -5.50
N LEU A 179 -9.63 -7.73 -4.64
CA LEU A 179 -9.25 -8.33 -3.38
C LEU A 179 -9.45 -9.84 -3.45
N HIS A 180 -8.54 -10.58 -2.82
CA HIS A 180 -8.69 -12.01 -2.57
C HIS A 180 -8.22 -12.32 -1.15
N GLU A 181 -9.00 -13.12 -0.44
CA GLU A 181 -8.73 -13.55 0.94
C GLU A 181 -7.33 -14.19 1.06
N SER A 182 -6.59 -13.83 2.11
CA SER A 182 -5.27 -14.42 2.38
C SER A 182 -5.35 -15.91 2.75
N ARG A 183 -6.47 -16.32 3.36
CA ARG A 183 -6.77 -17.69 3.76
C ARG A 183 -8.17 -18.04 3.34
N THR A 184 -8.31 -19.06 2.50
CA THR A 184 -9.62 -19.42 1.96
C THR A 184 -10.55 -19.94 3.05
N PHE A 185 -11.79 -19.43 3.09
CA PHE A 185 -12.87 -19.86 3.98
C PHE A 185 -12.66 -19.55 5.47
N ASP A 186 -11.96 -18.46 5.81
CA ASP A 186 -11.70 -18.10 7.21
C ASP A 186 -12.76 -17.20 7.85
N GLY A 187 -13.79 -16.78 7.10
CA GLY A 187 -15.01 -16.18 7.65
C GLY A 187 -15.62 -15.06 6.79
N PRO A 188 -16.54 -14.27 7.37
CA PRO A 188 -17.05 -13.07 6.72
C PRO A 188 -16.04 -11.91 6.80
N HIS A 189 -15.84 -11.23 5.68
CA HIS A 189 -15.01 -10.04 5.54
C HIS A 189 -15.87 -8.79 5.35
N SER A 190 -15.55 -7.70 6.04
CA SER A 190 -16.31 -6.46 5.93
C SER A 190 -15.48 -5.23 6.27
N LYS A 191 -15.99 -4.04 5.90
CA LYS A 191 -15.32 -2.75 6.15
C LYS A 191 -13.91 -2.70 5.55
N LEU A 192 -13.74 -3.30 4.38
CA LEU A 192 -12.52 -3.25 3.60
C LEU A 192 -12.61 -2.13 2.58
N MET A 193 -11.54 -1.36 2.47
CA MET A 193 -11.37 -0.32 1.46
C MET A 193 -10.00 -0.48 0.83
N VAL A 194 -9.90 -0.17 -0.46
CA VAL A 194 -8.61 0.02 -1.11
C VAL A 194 -8.39 1.51 -1.37
N ASN A 195 -7.40 2.09 -0.70
CA ASN A 195 -6.88 3.40 -1.06
C ASN A 195 -6.19 3.30 -2.40
N TRP A 196 -6.47 4.24 -3.31
CA TRP A 196 -5.86 4.29 -4.62
C TRP A 196 -5.39 5.70 -4.95
N MET A 197 -4.31 5.78 -5.75
CA MET A 197 -3.87 7.01 -6.42
C MET A 197 -3.44 6.70 -7.84
N ALA A 198 -3.64 7.66 -8.75
CA ALA A 198 -3.31 7.57 -10.16
C ALA A 198 -2.71 8.89 -10.67
N TYR A 199 -1.64 8.81 -11.47
CA TYR A 199 -0.93 9.96 -12.03
C TYR A 199 -0.13 9.56 -13.29
N GLU A 200 0.10 10.51 -14.19
CA GLU A 200 0.99 10.32 -15.36
C GLU A 200 2.46 10.50 -14.98
N HIS A 201 2.72 11.53 -14.18
CA HIS A 201 4.05 11.91 -13.71
C HIS A 201 4.02 12.15 -12.21
N TYR A 202 5.09 11.76 -11.51
CA TYR A 202 5.22 12.04 -10.08
C TYR A 202 5.16 13.54 -9.83
N PRO A 203 4.33 14.02 -8.89
CA PRO A 203 4.36 15.41 -8.46
C PRO A 203 5.75 15.79 -7.96
N MET A 204 6.29 16.91 -8.44
CA MET A 204 7.57 17.45 -7.96
C MET A 204 7.58 17.68 -6.44
N ALA A 205 6.41 17.94 -5.85
CA ALA A 205 6.24 18.12 -4.41
C ALA A 205 6.54 16.86 -3.58
N TRP A 206 6.55 15.67 -4.20
CA TRP A 206 6.84 14.42 -3.50
C TRP A 206 8.34 14.15 -3.37
N GLU A 207 9.19 14.92 -4.07
CA GLU A 207 10.64 14.72 -4.09
C GLU A 207 10.99 13.24 -4.33
N ALA A 208 10.25 12.63 -5.25
CA ALA A 208 10.38 11.26 -5.67
C ALA A 208 11.26 11.20 -6.91
N LYS A 209 12.12 10.18 -7.00
CA LYS A 209 12.87 9.87 -8.20
C LYS A 209 12.56 8.44 -8.60
N GLU A 210 12.07 8.27 -9.82
CA GLU A 210 11.94 6.95 -10.42
C GLU A 210 13.35 6.39 -10.66
N SER A 211 13.63 5.22 -10.08
CA SER A 211 14.92 4.56 -10.18
C SER A 211 14.98 3.63 -11.40
N SER A 212 13.90 2.88 -11.65
CA SER A 212 13.75 1.95 -12.76
C SER A 212 12.29 1.55 -12.95
N GLU A 213 11.89 1.27 -14.20
CA GLU A 213 10.61 0.67 -14.54
C GLU A 213 10.83 -0.79 -14.96
N ILE A 214 10.03 -1.71 -14.40
CA ILE A 214 10.04 -3.12 -14.80
C ILE A 214 8.87 -3.34 -15.74
N VAL A 215 9.18 -3.75 -16.97
CA VAL A 215 8.20 -4.07 -18.00
C VAL A 215 8.21 -5.57 -18.21
N PHE A 216 7.08 -6.22 -17.93
CA PHE A 216 6.88 -7.64 -18.24
C PHE A 216 6.42 -7.76 -19.71
N PHE A 217 7.11 -8.58 -20.50
CA PHE A 217 6.84 -8.82 -21.92
C PHE A 217 6.14 -10.16 -22.16
#